data_AF-A0A2D7MPR6-F1
#
_entry.id   AF-A0A2D7MPR6-F1
#
_cell.length_a   1.000
_cell.length_b   1.000
_cell.length_c   1.000
_cell.angle_alpha   90.00
_cell.angle_beta   90.00
_cell.angle_gamma   90.00
#
_symmetry.space_group_name_H-M   'P 1'
#
loop_
_entity.id
_entity.type
_entity.pdbx_description
1 polymer ?
#
loop_
_entity_poly.entity_id
_entity_poly.type
_entity_poly.pdbx_seq_one_letter_code
_entity_poly.pdbx_strand_id
1 'polypeptide(L)'
;MKLTSIKTLGELKAQNYVPKSIKEELKSNLIQSYKDGVEVFRPIMGYENTVIPQVENAILAKHNINFLGLRGQAKTKIARLLIGLLDSHIPVVKGSEINDDPFAPISPFAKNLVAEKGDETPIEWLAAEDRYYEKLATPDVSVADLIGDVDPIKAANLKLSYADEGVIHFGMIPRANRCLFVINEIPDLQARIQVSLFNILQEGDIQIRGFKLKLPLDISFIFTANPEDYTNRGSIVTPLKDRIGSQILTHYPRSIEIAKQITTQEAKIDPAIEEQIYIPDIARDLIEEISFCARESEYVDANSGVSARLSISAFESLIASIQRRMLYNEEQQTTVRLLDFSNIIQAITGKVELVYEGEQLGADEVAMNLIDQAIKNTFESLFPKIEKLEKKEETSPYDELFTWFFEYDAVDFSTDADNEIYKETLDKITPLNQILVEHLNSSENDSYFYKELIIWGLVVSKKLSRTDLETGQRINDLYGGYLNGL
;
A
#
# COMPACT_ATOMS: atom_id res chain seq x y z
N MET A 1 -25.58 4.46 -33.19
CA MET A 1 -25.19 5.80 -32.70
C MET A 1 -24.36 5.61 -31.45
N LYS A 2 -23.32 6.42 -31.20
CA LYS A 2 -22.65 6.41 -29.89
C LYS A 2 -23.68 6.90 -28.85
N LEU A 3 -23.86 6.19 -27.73
CA LEU A 3 -24.81 6.60 -26.69
C LEU A 3 -24.61 8.05 -26.27
N THR A 4 -23.34 8.49 -26.18
CA THR A 4 -22.96 9.86 -25.80
C THR A 4 -23.36 10.96 -26.79
N SER A 5 -23.85 10.64 -28.01
CA SER A 5 -24.38 11.65 -28.93
C SER A 5 -25.81 12.09 -28.60
N ILE A 6 -26.50 11.36 -27.72
CA ILE A 6 -27.86 11.64 -27.27
C ILE A 6 -27.84 12.83 -26.32
N LYS A 7 -28.75 13.79 -26.52
CA LYS A 7 -28.79 15.07 -25.78
C LYS A 7 -30.09 15.34 -25.05
N THR A 8 -31.11 14.52 -25.24
CA THR A 8 -32.42 14.72 -24.60
C THR A 8 -33.00 13.45 -24.00
N LEU A 9 -33.93 13.62 -23.05
CA LEU A 9 -34.66 12.52 -22.43
C LEU A 9 -35.51 11.73 -23.45
N GLY A 10 -36.12 12.41 -24.42
CA GLY A 10 -36.91 11.76 -25.48
C GLY A 10 -36.07 10.84 -26.36
N GLU A 11 -34.86 11.27 -26.72
CA GLU A 11 -33.90 10.44 -27.46
C GLU A 11 -33.43 9.24 -26.64
N LEU A 12 -33.21 9.39 -25.33
CA LEU A 12 -32.88 8.25 -24.44
C LEU A 12 -34.01 7.23 -24.39
N LYS A 13 -35.27 7.69 -24.27
CA LYS A 13 -36.45 6.82 -24.29
C LYS A 13 -36.55 6.06 -25.61
N ALA A 14 -36.28 6.71 -26.74
CA ALA A 14 -36.29 6.08 -28.06
C ALA A 14 -35.23 4.97 -28.21
N GLN A 15 -34.14 5.03 -27.44
CA GLN A 15 -33.12 3.98 -27.38
C GLN A 15 -33.42 2.87 -26.36
N ASN A 16 -34.57 2.93 -25.67
CA ASN A 16 -34.94 2.00 -24.60
C ASN A 16 -33.86 1.90 -23.50
N TYR A 17 -33.21 3.03 -23.17
CA TYR A 17 -32.24 3.04 -22.07
C TYR A 17 -32.94 2.69 -20.74
N VAL A 18 -32.35 1.76 -19.99
CA VAL A 18 -32.84 1.36 -18.67
C VAL A 18 -31.80 1.75 -17.63
N PRO A 19 -32.13 2.68 -16.71
CA PRO A 19 -31.21 3.04 -15.64
C PRO A 19 -31.03 1.86 -14.69
N LYS A 20 -29.79 1.68 -14.22
CA LYS A 20 -29.44 0.73 -13.16
C LYS A 20 -29.03 1.53 -11.92
N SER A 21 -29.28 0.95 -10.75
CA SER A 21 -28.63 1.45 -9.54
C SER A 21 -27.15 1.09 -9.56
N ILE A 22 -26.32 1.87 -8.88
CA ILE A 22 -24.86 1.66 -8.80
C ILE A 22 -24.52 0.24 -8.35
N LYS A 23 -25.30 -0.32 -7.42
CA LYS A 23 -25.10 -1.69 -6.92
C LYS A 23 -25.53 -2.77 -7.92
N GLU A 24 -26.57 -2.53 -8.71
CA GLU A 24 -26.96 -3.47 -9.78
C GLU A 24 -25.97 -3.41 -10.94
N GLU A 25 -25.48 -2.21 -11.27
CA GLU A 25 -24.45 -1.98 -12.27
C GLU A 25 -23.17 -2.75 -11.91
N LEU A 26 -22.58 -2.50 -10.73
CA LEU A 26 -21.39 -3.21 -10.23
C LEU A 26 -21.56 -4.73 -10.31
N LYS A 27 -22.72 -5.25 -9.86
CA LYS A 27 -23.03 -6.67 -9.90
C LYS A 27 -23.09 -7.20 -11.34
N SER A 28 -23.84 -6.52 -12.22
CA SER A 28 -24.04 -6.97 -13.59
C SER A 28 -22.73 -6.98 -14.38
N ASN A 29 -21.88 -5.97 -14.17
CA ASN A 29 -20.60 -5.82 -14.85
C ASN A 29 -19.55 -6.78 -14.28
N LEU A 30 -19.60 -7.10 -12.98
CA LEU A 30 -18.77 -8.16 -12.40
C LEU A 30 -19.10 -9.53 -13.01
N ILE A 31 -20.40 -9.87 -13.11
CA ILE A 31 -20.85 -11.10 -13.74
C ILE A 31 -20.39 -11.17 -15.21
N GLN A 32 -20.47 -10.04 -15.92
CA GLN A 32 -20.03 -9.96 -17.31
C GLN A 32 -18.51 -10.14 -17.43
N SER A 33 -17.73 -9.49 -16.56
CA SER A 33 -16.27 -9.64 -16.50
C SER A 33 -15.86 -11.10 -16.30
N TYR A 34 -16.57 -11.83 -15.43
CA TYR A 34 -16.38 -13.27 -15.23
C TYR A 34 -16.65 -14.10 -16.49
N LYS A 35 -17.71 -13.78 -17.24
CA LYS A 35 -18.03 -14.48 -18.50
C LYS A 35 -17.01 -14.22 -19.60
N ASP A 36 -16.46 -13.01 -19.61
CA ASP A 36 -15.49 -12.56 -20.61
C ASP A 36 -14.04 -12.93 -20.24
N GLY A 37 -13.81 -13.49 -19.05
CA GLY A 37 -12.48 -13.83 -18.55
C GLY A 37 -11.62 -12.61 -18.19
N VAL A 38 -12.26 -11.49 -17.84
CA VAL A 38 -11.59 -10.24 -17.49
C VAL A 38 -11.33 -10.18 -15.98
N GLU A 39 -10.06 -10.13 -15.60
CA GLU A 39 -9.62 -10.00 -14.21
C GLU A 39 -9.56 -8.53 -13.77
N VAL A 40 -10.65 -8.03 -13.17
CA VAL A 40 -10.76 -6.63 -12.73
C VAL A 40 -9.72 -6.27 -11.66
N PHE A 41 -9.40 -7.21 -10.77
CA PHE A 41 -8.51 -6.99 -9.64
C PHE A 41 -7.06 -7.39 -9.89
N ARG A 42 -6.68 -7.70 -11.15
CA ARG A 42 -5.33 -8.14 -11.54
C ARG A 42 -4.16 -7.32 -10.96
N PRO A 43 -4.25 -5.98 -10.79
CA PRO A 43 -3.16 -5.20 -10.18
C PRO A 43 -2.95 -5.42 -8.68
N ILE A 44 -3.73 -6.29 -8.03
CA ILE A 44 -3.64 -6.62 -6.61
C ILE A 44 -3.05 -8.02 -6.49
N MET A 45 -1.88 -8.13 -5.86
CA MET A 45 -1.18 -9.39 -5.69
C MET A 45 -1.34 -9.95 -4.28
N GLY A 46 -1.52 -11.26 -4.17
CA GLY A 46 -1.57 -12.00 -2.90
C GLY A 46 -2.93 -12.03 -2.21
N TYR A 47 -3.97 -11.50 -2.87
CA TYR A 47 -5.35 -11.45 -2.36
C TYR A 47 -6.34 -12.32 -3.16
N GLU A 48 -5.87 -13.01 -4.18
CA GLU A 48 -6.65 -13.79 -5.15
C GLU A 48 -7.51 -14.86 -4.46
N ASN A 49 -6.99 -15.44 -3.37
CA ASN A 49 -7.64 -16.50 -2.62
C ASN A 49 -8.19 -16.05 -1.25
N THR A 50 -8.10 -14.76 -0.92
CA THR A 50 -8.46 -14.25 0.42
C THR A 50 -9.41 -13.06 0.34
N VAL A 51 -8.91 -11.88 -0.05
CA VAL A 51 -9.65 -10.61 0.00
C VAL A 51 -10.51 -10.44 -1.26
N ILE A 52 -9.99 -10.73 -2.45
CA ILE A 52 -10.71 -10.52 -3.71
C ILE A 52 -12.02 -11.32 -3.76
N PRO A 53 -12.06 -12.63 -3.43
CA PRO A 53 -13.32 -13.38 -3.42
C PRO A 53 -14.36 -12.79 -2.45
N GLN A 54 -13.92 -12.23 -1.31
CA GLN A 54 -14.83 -11.57 -0.36
C GLN A 54 -15.38 -10.25 -0.93
N VAL A 55 -14.58 -9.50 -1.68
CA VAL A 55 -15.02 -8.27 -2.38
C VAL A 55 -16.06 -8.61 -3.43
N GLU A 56 -15.80 -9.62 -4.24
CA GLU A 56 -16.73 -10.08 -5.27
C GLU A 56 -18.04 -10.57 -4.67
N ASN A 57 -17.98 -11.38 -3.61
CA ASN A 57 -19.17 -11.80 -2.87
C ASN A 57 -19.97 -10.61 -2.33
N ALA A 58 -19.29 -9.59 -1.80
CA ALA A 58 -19.95 -8.37 -1.32
C ALA A 58 -20.65 -7.60 -2.45
N ILE A 59 -20.02 -7.51 -3.63
CA ILE A 59 -20.61 -6.88 -4.82
C ILE A 59 -21.84 -7.67 -5.30
N LEU A 60 -21.75 -8.99 -5.40
CA LEU A 60 -22.85 -9.87 -5.81
C LEU A 60 -24.04 -9.78 -4.84
N ALA A 61 -23.75 -9.60 -3.55
CA ALA A 61 -24.73 -9.36 -2.48
C ALA A 61 -25.22 -7.91 -2.40
N LYS A 62 -24.67 -6.98 -3.19
CA LYS A 62 -24.99 -5.54 -3.19
C LYS A 62 -24.73 -4.86 -1.83
N HIS A 63 -23.75 -5.35 -1.10
CA HIS A 63 -23.38 -4.80 0.20
C HIS A 63 -22.57 -3.52 0.05
N ASN A 64 -22.68 -2.63 1.05
CA ASN A 64 -21.62 -1.66 1.30
C ASN A 64 -20.45 -2.40 1.96
N ILE A 65 -19.23 -2.01 1.61
CA ILE A 65 -18.02 -2.74 1.99
C ILE A 65 -17.26 -1.96 3.05
N ASN A 66 -16.72 -2.64 4.06
CA ASN A 66 -15.74 -2.06 4.97
C ASN A 66 -14.47 -2.90 4.97
N PHE A 67 -13.37 -2.29 4.55
CA PHE A 67 -12.04 -2.90 4.61
C PHE A 67 -11.40 -2.63 5.96
N LEU A 68 -11.12 -3.70 6.68
CA LEU A 68 -10.46 -3.69 7.97
C LEU A 68 -9.01 -4.16 7.81
N GLY A 69 -8.06 -3.28 8.06
CA GLY A 69 -6.65 -3.66 8.08
C GLY A 69 -5.73 -2.47 8.29
N LEU A 70 -4.45 -2.76 8.50
CA LEU A 70 -3.45 -1.74 8.78
C LEU A 70 -3.13 -0.89 7.54
N ARG A 71 -2.29 0.13 7.73
CA ARG A 71 -1.87 1.04 6.67
C ARG A 71 -1.09 0.29 5.59
N GLY A 72 -1.35 0.65 4.33
CA GLY A 72 -0.66 0.08 3.17
C GLY A 72 -1.06 -1.36 2.78
N GLN A 73 -2.23 -1.84 3.19
CA GLN A 73 -2.78 -3.16 2.78
C GLN A 73 -3.72 -3.09 1.55
N ALA A 74 -3.43 -2.20 0.60
CA ALA A 74 -4.15 -2.02 -0.67
C ALA A 74 -5.65 -1.69 -0.61
N LYS A 75 -6.23 -1.35 0.55
CA LYS A 75 -7.66 -1.03 0.75
C LYS A 75 -8.21 -0.02 -0.29
N THR A 76 -7.58 1.15 -0.37
CA THR A 76 -7.98 2.22 -1.31
C THR A 76 -7.68 1.84 -2.77
N LYS A 77 -6.64 1.05 -3.03
CA LYS A 77 -6.32 0.57 -4.39
C LYS A 77 -7.43 -0.33 -4.92
N ILE A 78 -7.93 -1.25 -4.08
CA ILE A 78 -9.10 -2.09 -4.41
C ILE A 78 -10.34 -1.23 -4.66
N ALA A 79 -10.61 -0.25 -3.79
CA ALA A 79 -11.76 0.64 -3.94
C ALA A 79 -11.75 1.38 -5.30
N ARG A 80 -10.58 1.84 -5.75
CA ARG A 80 -10.40 2.49 -7.06
C ARG A 80 -10.59 1.54 -8.24
N LEU A 81 -10.19 0.27 -8.11
CA LEU A 81 -10.39 -0.72 -9.17
C LEU A 81 -11.89 -1.01 -9.45
N LEU A 82 -12.78 -0.72 -8.50
CA LEU A 82 -14.23 -0.84 -8.71
C LEU A 82 -14.76 0.13 -9.77
N ILE A 83 -14.02 1.19 -10.12
CA ILE A 83 -14.35 2.06 -11.27
C ILE A 83 -14.41 1.22 -12.55
N GLY A 84 -13.54 0.20 -12.68
CA GLY A 84 -13.52 -0.71 -13.83
C GLY A 84 -14.78 -1.59 -13.96
N LEU A 85 -15.64 -1.61 -12.94
CA LEU A 85 -16.95 -2.27 -12.97
C LEU A 85 -18.10 -1.31 -13.25
N LEU A 86 -17.84 -0.03 -13.49
CA LEU A 86 -18.85 0.95 -13.87
C LEU A 86 -19.04 0.98 -15.38
N ASP A 87 -20.26 1.27 -15.80
CA ASP A 87 -20.59 1.63 -17.17
C ASP A 87 -19.79 2.90 -17.54
N SER A 88 -19.20 2.89 -18.74
CA SER A 88 -18.30 3.97 -19.17
C SER A 88 -18.91 5.37 -19.04
N HIS A 89 -20.23 5.50 -19.25
CA HIS A 89 -20.97 6.74 -19.07
C HIS A 89 -22.40 6.46 -18.62
N ILE A 90 -22.94 7.35 -17.78
CA ILE A 90 -24.37 7.39 -17.43
C ILE A 90 -24.97 8.74 -17.81
N PRO A 91 -26.26 8.79 -18.21
CA PRO A 91 -26.92 10.05 -18.48
C PRO A 91 -27.33 10.71 -17.17
N VAL A 92 -27.15 12.03 -17.09
CA VAL A 92 -27.60 12.89 -15.99
C VAL A 92 -28.34 14.10 -16.53
N VAL A 93 -29.29 14.64 -15.76
CA VAL A 93 -30.00 15.87 -16.14
C VAL A 93 -29.02 17.03 -16.20
N LYS A 94 -28.99 17.76 -17.33
CA LYS A 94 -28.01 18.82 -17.53
C LYS A 94 -28.15 19.92 -16.49
N GLY A 95 -27.06 20.24 -15.80
CA GLY A 95 -27.02 21.27 -14.75
C GLY A 95 -27.51 20.79 -13.38
N SER A 96 -27.78 19.49 -13.22
CA SER A 96 -28.02 18.89 -11.91
C SER A 96 -26.78 18.97 -11.03
N GLU A 97 -26.92 19.45 -9.80
CA GLU A 97 -25.84 19.44 -8.81
C GLU A 97 -25.57 18.03 -8.23
N ILE A 98 -26.53 17.10 -8.35
CA ILE A 98 -26.49 15.78 -7.68
C ILE A 98 -26.67 14.60 -8.66
N ASN A 99 -26.16 14.74 -9.89
CA ASN A 99 -26.19 13.67 -10.90
C ASN A 99 -27.56 13.01 -11.11
N ASP A 100 -28.64 13.81 -11.12
CA ASP A 100 -30.01 13.31 -11.23
C ASP A 100 -30.20 12.42 -12.46
N ASP A 101 -30.88 11.30 -12.25
CA ASP A 101 -31.32 10.42 -13.32
C ASP A 101 -32.44 11.13 -14.13
N PRO A 102 -32.30 11.27 -15.46
CA PRO A 102 -33.36 11.82 -16.32
C PRO A 102 -34.70 11.06 -16.23
N PHE A 103 -34.68 9.76 -15.91
CA PHE A 103 -35.89 8.95 -15.76
C PHE A 103 -36.54 9.05 -14.39
N ALA A 104 -35.74 9.32 -13.35
CA ALA A 104 -36.17 9.35 -11.95
C ALA A 104 -35.42 10.45 -11.18
N PRO A 105 -35.63 11.74 -11.52
CA PRO A 105 -34.95 12.84 -10.86
C PRO A 105 -35.36 12.92 -9.39
N ILE A 106 -34.41 13.19 -8.51
CA ILE A 106 -34.63 13.30 -7.06
C ILE A 106 -34.53 14.74 -6.58
N SER A 107 -33.69 15.58 -7.20
CA SER A 107 -33.58 16.99 -6.84
C SER A 107 -34.81 17.78 -7.28
N PRO A 108 -35.16 18.85 -6.53
CA PRO A 108 -36.21 19.77 -6.95
C PRO A 108 -35.93 20.40 -8.32
N PHE A 109 -34.67 20.76 -8.59
CA PHE A 109 -34.23 21.33 -9.87
C PHE A 109 -34.56 20.39 -11.04
N ALA A 110 -34.09 19.14 -10.97
CA ALA A 110 -34.27 18.18 -12.06
C ALA A 110 -35.74 17.76 -12.21
N LYS A 111 -36.47 17.60 -11.10
CA LYS A 111 -37.92 17.33 -11.13
C LYS A 111 -38.69 18.42 -11.86
N ASN A 112 -38.41 19.69 -11.56
CA ASN A 112 -39.05 20.82 -12.22
C ASN A 112 -38.68 20.89 -13.72
N LEU A 113 -37.40 20.68 -14.05
CA LEU A 113 -36.93 20.72 -15.43
C LEU A 113 -37.53 19.59 -16.30
N VAL A 114 -37.68 18.39 -15.73
CA VAL A 114 -38.34 17.25 -16.39
C VAL A 114 -39.84 17.50 -16.54
N ALA A 115 -40.50 18.07 -15.52
CA ALA A 115 -41.91 18.43 -15.60
C ALA A 115 -42.19 19.52 -16.65
N GLU A 116 -41.28 20.50 -16.79
CA GLU A 116 -41.41 21.61 -17.73
C GLU A 116 -41.14 21.18 -19.19
N LYS A 117 -40.04 20.44 -19.42
CA LYS A 117 -39.54 20.15 -20.77
C LYS A 117 -39.91 18.77 -21.30
N GLY A 118 -40.34 17.85 -20.44
CA GLY A 118 -40.71 16.49 -20.83
C GLY A 118 -39.60 15.81 -21.65
N ASP A 119 -39.92 15.39 -22.87
CA ASP A 119 -38.96 14.71 -23.74
C ASP A 119 -37.82 15.61 -24.25
N GLU A 120 -37.97 16.94 -24.18
CA GLU A 120 -36.92 17.90 -24.54
C GLU A 120 -35.96 18.20 -23.39
N THR A 121 -36.10 17.55 -22.23
CA THR A 121 -35.20 17.76 -21.09
C THR A 121 -33.76 17.48 -21.51
N PRO A 122 -32.85 18.47 -21.40
CA PRO A 122 -31.46 18.29 -21.79
C PRO A 122 -30.73 17.38 -20.80
N ILE A 123 -29.91 16.49 -21.35
CA ILE A 123 -29.02 15.61 -20.57
C ILE A 123 -27.55 15.92 -20.86
N GLU A 124 -26.69 15.43 -19.99
CA GLU A 124 -25.26 15.29 -20.20
C GLU A 124 -24.80 13.89 -19.76
N TRP A 125 -23.57 13.52 -20.12
CA TRP A 125 -23.02 12.18 -19.86
C TRP A 125 -21.90 12.28 -18.84
N LEU A 126 -22.07 11.61 -17.70
CA LEU A 126 -21.08 11.51 -16.65
C LEU A 126 -20.21 10.27 -16.88
N ALA A 127 -18.89 10.46 -16.97
CA ALA A 127 -17.94 9.38 -17.21
C ALA A 127 -17.71 8.52 -15.95
N ALA A 128 -17.26 7.28 -16.12
CA ALA A 128 -16.98 6.36 -15.02
C ALA A 128 -15.94 6.91 -14.03
N GLU A 129 -14.92 7.59 -14.52
CA GLU A 129 -13.82 8.16 -13.74
C GLU A 129 -14.29 9.30 -12.83
N ASP A 130 -15.33 10.03 -13.25
CA ASP A 130 -15.95 11.11 -12.46
C ASP A 130 -16.92 10.59 -11.40
N ARG A 131 -17.14 9.27 -11.34
CA ARG A 131 -18.06 8.60 -10.41
C ARG A 131 -17.36 7.98 -9.20
N TYR A 132 -16.16 8.46 -8.88
CA TYR A 132 -15.40 8.06 -7.71
C TYR A 132 -15.17 9.26 -6.79
N TYR A 133 -15.77 9.20 -5.61
CA TYR A 133 -15.58 10.18 -4.55
C TYR A 133 -14.80 9.56 -3.41
N GLU A 134 -13.81 10.29 -2.89
CA GLU A 134 -12.99 9.84 -1.78
C GLU A 134 -12.86 10.96 -0.75
N LYS A 135 -13.08 10.62 0.52
CA LYS A 135 -12.89 11.53 1.64
C LYS A 135 -12.11 10.83 2.75
N LEU A 136 -11.00 11.44 3.16
CA LEU A 136 -10.35 11.08 4.41
C LEU A 136 -11.19 11.62 5.57
N ALA A 137 -11.55 10.75 6.50
CA ALA A 137 -12.17 11.15 7.74
C ALA A 137 -11.13 11.87 8.59
N THR A 138 -11.46 13.09 8.99
CA THR A 138 -10.67 13.88 9.91
C THR A 138 -11.60 14.54 10.92
N PRO A 139 -11.16 14.80 12.16
CA PRO A 139 -12.03 15.35 13.20
C PRO A 139 -12.62 16.72 12.87
N ASP A 140 -12.03 17.47 11.94
CA ASP A 140 -12.45 18.80 11.51
C ASP A 140 -13.55 18.78 10.43
N VAL A 141 -13.83 17.62 9.80
CA VAL A 141 -14.93 17.51 8.83
C VAL A 141 -16.26 17.88 9.49
N SER A 142 -17.04 18.73 8.83
CA SER A 142 -18.37 19.10 9.30
C SER A 142 -19.47 18.28 8.63
N VAL A 143 -20.65 18.24 9.25
CA VAL A 143 -21.86 17.68 8.62
C VAL A 143 -22.19 18.43 7.33
N ALA A 144 -21.97 19.76 7.30
CA ALA A 144 -22.23 20.60 6.14
C ALA A 144 -21.35 20.21 4.93
N ASP A 145 -20.09 19.81 5.15
CA ASP A 145 -19.19 19.41 4.06
C ASP A 145 -19.66 18.11 3.37
N LEU A 146 -20.19 17.17 4.15
CA LEU A 146 -20.61 15.87 3.64
C LEU A 146 -22.05 15.88 3.12
N ILE A 147 -22.96 16.52 3.83
CA ILE A 147 -24.39 16.51 3.54
C ILE A 147 -24.82 17.78 2.82
N GLY A 148 -24.37 18.93 3.29
CA GLY A 148 -24.82 20.24 2.83
C GLY A 148 -25.42 21.08 3.96
N ASP A 149 -25.60 22.37 3.67
CA ASP A 149 -26.25 23.32 4.56
C ASP A 149 -27.02 24.36 3.73
N VAL A 150 -27.75 25.23 4.43
CA VAL A 150 -28.40 26.39 3.81
C VAL A 150 -27.36 27.48 3.56
N ASP A 151 -27.27 27.98 2.33
CA ASP A 151 -26.35 29.04 1.94
C ASP A 151 -27.05 30.43 1.99
N PRO A 152 -26.73 31.28 2.98
CA PRO A 152 -27.32 32.60 3.12
C PRO A 152 -26.98 33.54 1.96
N ILE A 153 -25.82 33.36 1.33
CA ILE A 153 -25.35 34.19 0.21
C ILE A 153 -26.16 33.83 -1.04
N LYS A 154 -26.36 32.53 -1.30
CA LYS A 154 -27.24 32.05 -2.37
C LYS A 154 -28.67 32.55 -2.18
N ALA A 155 -29.20 32.49 -0.96
CA ALA A 155 -30.53 33.03 -0.62
C ALA A 155 -30.67 34.52 -0.91
N ALA A 156 -29.68 35.33 -0.49
CA ALA A 156 -29.69 36.78 -0.70
C ALA A 156 -29.59 37.14 -2.19
N ASN A 157 -28.69 36.50 -2.94
CA ASN A 157 -28.47 36.77 -4.36
C ASN A 157 -29.69 36.40 -5.22
N LEU A 158 -30.33 35.27 -4.92
CA LEU A 158 -31.51 34.80 -5.65
C LEU A 158 -32.82 35.37 -5.10
N LYS A 159 -32.75 36.19 -4.04
CA LYS A 159 -33.92 36.75 -3.31
C LYS A 159 -34.92 35.67 -2.88
N LEU A 160 -34.40 34.51 -2.49
CA LEU A 160 -35.19 33.37 -2.04
C LEU A 160 -35.35 33.40 -0.52
N SER A 161 -36.47 32.85 -0.04
CA SER A 161 -36.68 32.63 1.39
C SER A 161 -35.73 31.53 1.91
N TYR A 162 -35.38 31.58 3.20
CA TYR A 162 -34.68 30.47 3.87
C TYR A 162 -35.51 29.17 3.91
N ALA A 163 -36.79 29.23 3.56
CA ALA A 163 -37.67 28.06 3.41
C ALA A 163 -37.74 27.55 1.96
N ASP A 164 -36.99 28.16 1.02
CA ASP A 164 -36.93 27.72 -0.37
C ASP A 164 -35.80 26.71 -0.57
N GLU A 165 -36.10 25.54 -1.13
CA GLU A 165 -35.10 24.47 -1.32
C GLU A 165 -33.95 24.90 -2.26
N GLY A 166 -34.14 25.93 -3.08
CA GLY A 166 -33.09 26.51 -3.93
C GLY A 166 -31.93 27.16 -3.16
N VAL A 167 -32.07 27.42 -1.86
CA VAL A 167 -30.98 27.95 -1.01
C VAL A 167 -30.06 26.88 -0.47
N ILE A 168 -30.36 25.60 -0.71
CA ILE A 168 -29.52 24.48 -0.28
C ILE A 168 -28.23 24.46 -1.09
N HIS A 169 -27.12 24.28 -0.38
CA HIS A 169 -25.83 23.92 -0.96
C HIS A 169 -25.54 22.46 -0.61
N PHE A 170 -25.48 21.60 -1.62
CA PHE A 170 -25.22 20.18 -1.41
C PHE A 170 -23.76 19.89 -1.10
N GLY A 171 -23.53 19.09 -0.06
CA GLY A 171 -22.21 18.54 0.28
C GLY A 171 -21.78 17.40 -0.63
N MET A 172 -20.69 16.72 -0.28
CA MET A 172 -20.09 15.67 -1.12
C MET A 172 -20.99 14.45 -1.36
N ILE A 173 -21.76 14.01 -0.36
CA ILE A 173 -22.57 12.78 -0.44
C ILE A 173 -23.73 12.94 -1.44
N PRO A 174 -24.58 13.99 -1.38
CA PRO A 174 -25.59 14.18 -2.42
C PRO A 174 -24.99 14.30 -3.82
N ARG A 175 -23.85 14.99 -3.96
CA ARG A 175 -23.14 15.12 -5.24
C ARG A 175 -22.66 13.78 -5.79
N ALA A 176 -22.38 12.81 -4.92
CA ALA A 176 -21.97 11.46 -5.27
C ALA A 176 -23.14 10.50 -5.51
N ASN A 177 -24.35 11.01 -5.76
CA ASN A 177 -25.46 10.18 -6.22
C ASN A 177 -25.06 9.39 -7.49
N ARG A 178 -25.41 8.10 -7.53
CA ARG A 178 -25.08 7.12 -8.58
C ARG A 178 -23.56 6.89 -8.75
N CYS A 179 -22.79 7.06 -7.68
CA CYS A 179 -21.33 6.97 -7.66
C CYS A 179 -20.83 6.05 -6.54
N LEU A 180 -19.52 5.76 -6.57
CA LEU A 180 -18.78 5.15 -5.47
C LEU A 180 -18.38 6.24 -4.47
N PHE A 181 -18.58 6.00 -3.18
CA PHE A 181 -18.15 6.92 -2.13
C PHE A 181 -17.25 6.21 -1.11
N VAL A 182 -15.97 6.56 -1.13
CA VAL A 182 -14.95 6.00 -0.24
C VAL A 182 -14.73 6.91 0.96
N ILE A 183 -14.89 6.38 2.16
CA ILE A 183 -14.52 7.07 3.41
C ILE A 183 -13.34 6.33 4.02
N ASN A 184 -12.18 6.99 4.06
CA ASN A 184 -10.99 6.44 4.69
C ASN A 184 -10.94 6.78 6.18
N GLU A 185 -10.49 5.82 6.99
CA GLU A 185 -10.34 5.95 8.44
C GLU A 185 -11.65 6.36 9.14
N ILE A 186 -12.75 5.65 8.86
CA ILE A 186 -14.08 5.95 9.45
C ILE A 186 -14.08 6.16 11.00
N PRO A 187 -13.23 5.50 11.82
CA PRO A 187 -13.12 5.80 13.25
C PRO A 187 -12.80 7.26 13.60
N ASP A 188 -12.05 7.96 12.74
CA ASP A 188 -11.64 9.36 12.95
C ASP A 188 -12.79 10.36 12.75
N LEU A 189 -13.92 9.88 12.22
CA LEU A 189 -15.09 10.69 11.99
C LEU A 189 -15.88 10.91 13.28
N GLN A 190 -16.26 12.15 13.57
CA GLN A 190 -17.05 12.46 14.77
C GLN A 190 -18.39 11.68 14.80
N ALA A 191 -18.78 11.21 15.98
CA ALA A 191 -19.99 10.39 16.18
C ALA A 191 -21.27 11.01 15.57
N ARG A 192 -21.43 12.34 15.63
CA ARG A 192 -22.58 13.04 15.03
C ARG A 192 -22.70 12.80 13.51
N ILE A 193 -21.57 12.74 12.83
CA ILE A 193 -21.50 12.53 11.38
C ILE A 193 -21.74 11.06 11.05
N GLN A 194 -21.19 10.15 11.86
CA GLN A 194 -21.47 8.72 11.74
C GLN A 194 -22.96 8.41 11.87
N VAL A 195 -23.68 9.09 12.78
CA VAL A 195 -25.14 8.98 12.91
C VAL A 195 -25.85 9.52 11.66
N SER A 196 -25.36 10.61 11.06
CA SER A 196 -25.92 11.09 9.80
C SER A 196 -25.70 10.11 8.64
N LEU A 197 -24.52 9.48 8.55
CA LEU A 197 -24.25 8.41 7.58
C LEU A 197 -25.15 7.19 7.78
N PHE A 198 -25.45 6.84 9.03
CA PHE A 198 -26.37 5.75 9.35
C PHE A 198 -27.76 5.98 8.75
N ASN A 199 -28.31 7.20 8.86
CA ASN A 199 -29.62 7.53 8.28
C ASN A 199 -29.61 7.37 6.76
N ILE A 200 -28.54 7.84 6.10
CA ILE A 200 -28.35 7.69 4.65
C ILE A 200 -28.31 6.21 4.25
N LEU A 201 -27.59 5.37 4.98
CA LEU A 201 -27.48 3.94 4.68
C LEU A 201 -28.79 3.18 4.90
N GLN A 202 -29.62 3.60 5.86
CA GLN A 202 -30.86 2.91 6.21
C GLN A 202 -32.04 3.33 5.34
N GLU A 203 -32.26 4.63 5.23
CA GLU A 203 -33.49 5.19 4.62
C GLU A 203 -33.21 5.86 3.28
N GLY A 204 -31.94 5.94 2.89
CA GLY A 204 -31.50 6.65 1.70
C GLY A 204 -31.65 8.15 1.82
N ASP A 205 -32.17 8.70 2.93
CA ASP A 205 -32.54 10.11 3.05
C ASP A 205 -31.51 10.96 3.80
N ILE A 206 -31.54 12.25 3.49
CA ILE A 206 -30.65 13.26 4.07
C ILE A 206 -31.51 14.37 4.64
N GLN A 207 -31.28 14.75 5.88
CA GLN A 207 -31.91 15.93 6.48
C GLN A 207 -30.92 17.09 6.51
N ILE A 208 -31.30 18.20 5.88
CA ILE A 208 -30.53 19.45 5.88
C ILE A 208 -31.25 20.43 6.80
N ARG A 209 -30.49 21.23 7.54
CA ARG A 209 -31.00 22.13 8.58
C ARG A 209 -32.19 22.97 8.07
N GLY A 210 -33.34 22.82 8.71
CA GLY A 210 -34.56 23.58 8.36
C GLY A 210 -35.41 22.97 7.24
N PHE A 211 -34.94 21.92 6.58
CA PHE A 211 -35.64 21.24 5.48
C PHE A 211 -35.83 19.76 5.76
N LYS A 212 -37.07 19.27 5.55
CA LYS A 212 -37.36 17.84 5.48
C LYS A 212 -37.30 17.37 4.03
N LEU A 213 -36.14 17.55 3.40
CA LEU A 213 -35.92 17.03 2.06
C LEU A 213 -35.65 15.53 2.15
N LYS A 214 -36.28 14.72 1.31
CA LYS A 214 -35.94 13.30 1.18
C LYS A 214 -35.30 13.07 -0.18
N LEU A 215 -33.99 12.88 -0.18
CA LEU A 215 -33.21 12.56 -1.38
C LEU A 215 -32.80 11.10 -1.29
N PRO A 216 -33.53 10.14 -1.90
CA PRO A 216 -33.15 8.73 -1.87
C PRO A 216 -31.91 8.50 -2.75
N LEU A 217 -30.73 8.72 -2.18
CA LEU A 217 -29.46 8.66 -2.91
C LEU A 217 -29.08 7.22 -3.24
N ASP A 218 -28.59 7.01 -4.45
CA ASP A 218 -28.09 5.72 -4.91
C ASP A 218 -26.56 5.69 -4.82
N ILE A 219 -26.01 5.25 -3.69
CA ILE A 219 -24.55 5.30 -3.42
C ILE A 219 -24.06 3.92 -3.00
N SER A 220 -22.89 3.53 -3.53
CA SER A 220 -22.15 2.37 -3.02
C SER A 220 -21.04 2.87 -2.10
N PHE A 221 -21.22 2.64 -0.80
CA PHE A 221 -20.23 3.07 0.20
C PHE A 221 -19.14 2.02 0.37
N ILE A 222 -17.90 2.52 0.41
CA ILE A 222 -16.72 1.74 0.75
C ILE A 222 -16.03 2.45 1.91
N PHE A 223 -15.86 1.74 3.01
CA PHE A 223 -15.21 2.26 4.21
C PHE A 223 -13.85 1.60 4.38
N THR A 224 -12.92 2.32 4.99
CA THR A 224 -11.66 1.74 5.45
C THR A 224 -11.41 2.10 6.92
N ALA A 225 -10.82 1.17 7.67
CA ALA A 225 -10.44 1.39 9.06
C ALA A 225 -9.28 0.48 9.48
N ASN A 226 -8.55 0.91 10.50
CA ASN A 226 -7.69 0.05 11.32
C ASN A 226 -8.55 -0.86 12.24
N PRO A 227 -8.29 -2.18 12.33
CA PRO A 227 -9.02 -3.08 13.22
C PRO A 227 -9.04 -2.67 14.70
N GLU A 228 -7.97 -2.08 15.23
CA GLU A 228 -7.92 -1.64 16.63
C GLU A 228 -8.90 -0.49 16.87
N ASP A 229 -8.81 0.55 16.05
CA ASP A 229 -9.71 1.70 16.13
C ASP A 229 -11.16 1.29 15.85
N TYR A 230 -11.38 0.29 15.00
CA TYR A 230 -12.71 -0.24 14.70
C TYR A 230 -13.37 -0.98 15.87
N THR A 231 -12.56 -1.62 16.73
CA THR A 231 -13.05 -2.46 17.84
C THR A 231 -13.13 -1.70 19.16
N ASN A 232 -12.39 -0.59 19.29
CA ASN A 232 -12.44 0.30 20.45
C ASN A 232 -13.83 0.93 20.65
N ARG A 233 -14.35 0.84 21.88
CA ARG A 233 -15.68 1.37 22.21
C ARG A 233 -15.72 2.90 22.00
N GLY A 234 -16.63 3.35 21.15
CA GLY A 234 -16.88 4.78 20.92
C GLY A 234 -16.30 5.31 19.60
N SER A 235 -15.38 4.57 18.98
CA SER A 235 -14.78 4.95 17.70
C SER A 235 -15.74 4.77 16.52
N ILE A 236 -16.60 3.75 16.56
CA ILE A 236 -17.71 3.60 15.62
C ILE A 236 -19.02 3.35 16.35
N VAL A 237 -20.06 4.10 15.96
CA VAL A 237 -21.40 3.91 16.52
C VAL A 237 -21.98 2.57 16.05
N THR A 238 -22.43 1.74 17.01
CA THR A 238 -23.02 0.42 16.73
C THR A 238 -24.09 0.42 15.63
N PRO A 239 -25.03 1.40 15.56
CA PRO A 239 -26.03 1.44 14.50
C PRO A 239 -25.42 1.49 13.09
N LEU A 240 -24.31 2.21 12.91
CA LEU A 240 -23.62 2.32 11.63
C LEU A 240 -22.94 0.99 11.26
N LYS A 241 -22.25 0.38 12.24
CA LYS A 241 -21.59 -0.92 12.09
C LYS A 241 -22.57 -2.00 11.62
N ASP A 242 -23.77 -2.05 12.20
CA ASP A 242 -24.80 -3.05 11.88
C ASP A 242 -25.43 -2.88 10.48
N ARG A 243 -25.18 -1.75 9.79
CA ARG A 243 -25.69 -1.45 8.44
C ARG A 243 -24.67 -1.69 7.33
N ILE A 244 -23.42 -1.95 7.68
CA ILE A 244 -22.39 -2.34 6.71
C ILE A 244 -22.55 -3.83 6.43
N GLY A 245 -22.87 -4.18 5.19
CA GLY A 245 -23.22 -5.55 4.81
C GLY A 245 -22.03 -6.51 4.80
N SER A 246 -20.85 -6.04 4.42
CA SER A 246 -19.64 -6.88 4.38
C SER A 246 -18.46 -6.20 5.06
N GLN A 247 -17.83 -6.91 6.00
CA GLN A 247 -16.57 -6.53 6.61
C GLN A 247 -15.49 -7.48 6.10
N ILE A 248 -14.46 -6.92 5.47
CA ILE A 248 -13.41 -7.68 4.80
C ILE A 248 -12.08 -7.37 5.48
N LEU A 249 -11.46 -8.40 6.06
CA LEU A 249 -10.15 -8.28 6.70
C LEU A 249 -9.04 -8.37 5.65
N THR A 250 -8.26 -7.31 5.52
CA THR A 250 -7.05 -7.30 4.68
C THR A 250 -5.83 -7.75 5.48
N HIS A 251 -4.74 -8.08 4.80
CA HIS A 251 -3.52 -8.54 5.44
C HIS A 251 -2.28 -8.12 4.66
N TYR A 252 -1.13 -8.05 5.32
CA TYR A 252 0.14 -7.92 4.59
C TYR A 252 0.43 -9.16 3.74
N PRO A 253 1.33 -9.07 2.75
CA PRO A 253 1.78 -10.23 1.98
C PRO A 253 2.23 -11.37 2.90
N ARG A 254 1.82 -12.60 2.58
CA ARG A 254 2.09 -13.78 3.41
C ARG A 254 3.41 -14.49 3.05
N SER A 255 4.03 -14.13 1.94
CA SER A 255 5.31 -14.68 1.49
C SER A 255 6.20 -13.58 0.91
N ILE A 256 7.50 -13.83 0.96
CA ILE A 256 8.54 -12.99 0.33
C ILE A 256 8.28 -12.88 -1.17
N GLU A 257 7.91 -13.97 -1.84
CA GLU A 257 7.63 -13.97 -3.28
C GLU A 257 6.56 -12.96 -3.68
N ILE A 258 5.44 -12.91 -2.96
CA ILE A 258 4.36 -11.95 -3.21
C ILE A 258 4.85 -10.53 -2.89
N ALA A 259 5.55 -10.35 -1.77
CA ALA A 259 6.06 -9.04 -1.36
C ALA A 259 7.04 -8.48 -2.40
N LYS A 260 7.95 -9.31 -2.91
CA LYS A 260 8.92 -8.97 -3.96
C LYS A 260 8.23 -8.54 -5.25
N GLN A 261 7.17 -9.23 -5.67
CA GLN A 261 6.39 -8.81 -6.83
C GLN A 261 5.75 -7.44 -6.62
N ILE A 262 5.23 -7.16 -5.41
CA ILE A 262 4.66 -5.85 -5.06
C ILE A 262 5.74 -4.76 -5.15
N THR A 263 6.89 -4.98 -4.54
CA THR A 263 7.99 -4.00 -4.59
C THR A 263 8.48 -3.77 -6.01
N THR A 264 8.60 -4.84 -6.82
CA THR A 264 8.98 -4.73 -8.24
C THR A 264 7.95 -3.94 -9.05
N GLN A 265 6.65 -4.11 -8.76
CA GLN A 265 5.59 -3.38 -9.45
C GLN A 265 5.53 -1.90 -9.03
N GLU A 266 5.77 -1.58 -7.77
CA GLU A 266 5.48 -0.27 -7.19
C GLU A 266 6.70 0.64 -7.04
N ALA A 267 7.92 0.09 -6.99
CA ALA A 267 9.14 0.86 -6.91
C ALA A 267 9.37 1.69 -8.17
N LYS A 268 9.75 2.96 -7.99
CA LYS A 268 9.98 3.90 -9.09
C LYS A 268 11.46 4.08 -9.33
N ILE A 269 12.01 3.16 -10.12
CA ILE A 269 13.40 3.21 -10.55
C ILE A 269 13.45 3.61 -12.02
N ASP A 270 14.42 4.44 -12.40
CA ASP A 270 14.66 4.75 -13.81
C ASP A 270 15.14 3.48 -14.52
N PRO A 271 14.45 2.99 -15.56
CA PRO A 271 14.86 1.79 -16.28
C PRO A 271 16.30 1.85 -16.79
N ALA A 272 16.79 3.03 -17.18
CA ALA A 272 18.16 3.20 -17.66
C ALA A 272 19.21 3.00 -16.54
N ILE A 273 18.85 3.27 -15.29
CA ILE A 273 19.70 3.02 -14.12
C ILE A 273 19.63 1.54 -13.75
N GLU A 274 18.42 0.95 -13.74
CA GLU A 274 18.23 -0.47 -13.40
C GLU A 274 18.99 -1.38 -14.37
N GLU A 275 19.04 -1.05 -15.67
CA GLU A 275 19.82 -1.80 -16.67
C GLU A 275 21.34 -1.78 -16.43
N GLN A 276 21.86 -0.80 -15.67
CA GLN A 276 23.28 -0.67 -15.36
C GLN A 276 23.68 -1.41 -14.08
N ILE A 277 22.72 -1.80 -13.25
CA ILE A 277 22.95 -2.41 -11.95
C ILE A 277 22.47 -3.85 -11.98
N TYR A 278 23.39 -4.80 -11.81
CA TYR A 278 23.02 -6.19 -11.57
C TYR A 278 22.47 -6.33 -10.15
N ILE A 279 21.24 -6.85 -10.02
CA ILE A 279 20.54 -7.02 -8.74
C ILE A 279 20.32 -8.52 -8.54
N PRO A 280 21.11 -9.17 -7.66
CA PRO A 280 20.88 -10.56 -7.29
C PRO A 280 19.45 -10.76 -6.76
N ASP A 281 18.79 -11.85 -7.14
CA ASP A 281 17.42 -12.11 -6.68
C ASP A 281 17.34 -12.23 -5.15
N ILE A 282 18.38 -12.78 -4.54
CA ILE A 282 18.51 -12.87 -3.08
C ILE A 282 18.61 -11.49 -2.40
N ALA A 283 19.12 -10.46 -3.08
CA ALA A 283 19.13 -9.11 -2.54
C ALA A 283 17.70 -8.53 -2.49
N ARG A 284 16.86 -8.88 -3.47
CA ARG A 284 15.43 -8.52 -3.46
C ARG A 284 14.70 -9.25 -2.33
N ASP A 285 14.99 -10.54 -2.15
CA ASP A 285 14.43 -11.32 -1.04
C ASP A 285 14.86 -10.74 0.31
N LEU A 286 16.12 -10.33 0.46
CA LEU A 286 16.62 -9.72 1.68
C LEU A 286 15.90 -8.40 2.03
N ILE A 287 15.59 -7.56 1.04
CA ILE A 287 14.80 -6.33 1.26
C ILE A 287 13.41 -6.66 1.83
N GLU A 288 12.76 -7.70 1.31
CA GLU A 288 11.47 -8.12 1.85
C GLU A 288 11.61 -8.75 3.22
N GLU A 289 12.63 -9.57 3.45
CA GLU A 289 12.89 -10.22 4.73
C GLU A 289 13.05 -9.20 5.88
N ILE A 290 13.64 -8.02 5.62
CA ILE A 290 13.69 -6.90 6.58
C ILE A 290 12.27 -6.48 6.99
N SER A 291 11.34 -6.40 6.03
CA SER A 291 9.94 -6.06 6.33
C SER A 291 9.24 -7.14 7.14
N PHE A 292 9.58 -8.42 6.95
CA PHE A 292 9.05 -9.52 7.77
C PHE A 292 9.63 -9.48 9.18
N CYS A 293 10.94 -9.31 9.32
CA CYS A 293 11.61 -9.14 10.62
C CYS A 293 11.04 -7.95 11.40
N ALA A 294 10.77 -6.83 10.73
CA ALA A 294 10.19 -5.65 11.35
C ALA A 294 8.79 -5.90 11.93
N ARG A 295 7.97 -6.75 11.29
CA ARG A 295 6.62 -7.09 11.79
C ARG A 295 6.65 -8.00 13.00
N GLU A 296 7.71 -8.77 13.16
CA GLU A 296 7.89 -9.72 14.28
C GLU A 296 8.76 -9.13 15.40
N SER A 297 9.35 -7.95 15.19
CA SER A 297 10.25 -7.31 16.13
C SER A 297 9.51 -6.76 17.36
N GLU A 298 10.06 -7.04 18.54
CA GLU A 298 9.59 -6.47 19.81
C GLU A 298 9.87 -4.98 19.95
N TYR A 299 10.74 -4.40 19.10
CA TYR A 299 11.09 -2.98 19.12
C TYR A 299 10.20 -2.13 18.20
N VAL A 300 9.34 -2.76 17.42
CA VAL A 300 8.49 -2.12 16.40
C VAL A 300 7.03 -2.18 16.79
N ASP A 301 6.32 -1.07 16.63
CA ASP A 301 4.88 -1.03 16.86
C ASP A 301 4.11 -1.71 15.71
N ALA A 302 3.71 -2.96 15.94
CA ALA A 302 2.91 -3.74 15.01
C ALA A 302 1.54 -3.09 14.69
N ASN A 303 0.99 -2.27 15.60
CA ASN A 303 -0.32 -1.62 15.44
C ASN A 303 -0.27 -0.42 14.50
N SER A 304 0.88 0.24 14.41
CA SER A 304 1.16 1.27 13.40
C SER A 304 1.33 0.67 12.00
N GLY A 305 1.77 -0.59 11.93
CA GLY A 305 1.80 -1.44 10.75
C GLY A 305 3.00 -1.22 9.83
N VAL A 306 3.75 -2.30 9.55
CA VAL A 306 4.88 -2.28 8.62
C VAL A 306 4.43 -2.59 7.19
N SER A 307 4.12 -1.52 6.45
CA SER A 307 3.62 -1.61 5.08
C SER A 307 4.68 -1.95 4.03
N ALA A 308 4.24 -2.32 2.82
CA ALA A 308 5.12 -2.48 1.65
C ALA A 308 5.89 -1.19 1.29
N ARG A 309 5.51 -0.03 1.83
CA ARG A 309 6.29 1.21 1.66
C ARG A 309 7.68 1.11 2.28
N LEU A 310 7.88 0.24 3.27
CA LEU A 310 9.21 0.00 3.83
C LEU A 310 10.12 -0.63 2.78
N SER A 311 9.74 -1.78 2.21
CA SER A 311 10.54 -2.46 1.19
C SER A 311 10.68 -1.64 -0.09
N ILE A 312 9.62 -0.95 -0.53
CA ILE A 312 9.68 -0.04 -1.68
C ILE A 312 10.72 1.07 -1.46
N SER A 313 10.61 1.82 -0.34
CA SER A 313 11.56 2.92 -0.08
C SER A 313 12.98 2.40 0.19
N ALA A 314 13.12 1.28 0.87
CA ALA A 314 14.42 0.65 1.08
C ALA A 314 15.07 0.24 -0.24
N PHE A 315 14.31 -0.37 -1.15
CA PHE A 315 14.81 -0.77 -2.47
C PHE A 315 15.18 0.45 -3.33
N GLU A 316 14.34 1.49 -3.36
CA GLU A 316 14.65 2.75 -4.05
C GLU A 316 15.93 3.41 -3.48
N SER A 317 16.08 3.45 -2.16
CA SER A 317 17.28 3.97 -1.50
C SER A 317 18.52 3.13 -1.78
N LEU A 318 18.40 1.80 -1.84
CA LEU A 318 19.49 0.89 -2.19
C LEU A 318 20.00 1.17 -3.60
N ILE A 319 19.10 1.30 -4.58
CA ILE A 319 19.50 1.61 -5.96
C ILE A 319 20.13 3.00 -6.06
N ALA A 320 19.60 3.99 -5.35
CA ALA A 320 20.16 5.34 -5.32
C ALA A 320 21.57 5.38 -4.71
N SER A 321 21.84 4.62 -3.64
CA SER A 321 23.18 4.56 -3.03
C SER A 321 24.20 3.91 -3.96
N ILE A 322 23.79 2.85 -4.67
CA ILE A 322 24.63 2.18 -5.68
C ILE A 322 24.92 3.12 -6.85
N GLN A 323 23.91 3.83 -7.36
CA GLN A 323 24.10 4.82 -8.41
C GLN A 323 25.09 5.91 -7.97
N ARG A 324 25.01 6.39 -6.73
CA ARG A 324 25.98 7.34 -6.18
C ARG A 324 27.40 6.78 -6.19
N ARG A 325 27.59 5.51 -5.80
CA ARG A 325 28.90 4.83 -5.87
C ARG A 325 29.41 4.73 -7.31
N MET A 326 28.55 4.37 -8.26
CA MET A 326 28.92 4.32 -9.68
C MET A 326 29.39 5.67 -10.20
N LEU A 327 28.67 6.75 -9.87
CA LEU A 327 29.04 8.11 -10.27
C LEU A 327 30.38 8.55 -9.65
N TYR A 328 30.64 8.16 -8.40
CA TYR A 328 31.89 8.46 -7.71
C TYR A 328 33.10 7.76 -8.34
N ASN A 329 32.92 6.51 -8.77
CA ASN A 329 33.96 5.67 -9.37
C ASN A 329 33.99 5.70 -10.91
N GLU A 330 33.16 6.53 -11.55
CA GLU A 330 32.98 6.62 -13.01
C GLU A 330 32.62 5.27 -13.69
N GLU A 331 31.94 4.38 -12.95
CA GLU A 331 31.56 3.05 -13.42
C GLU A 331 30.29 3.07 -14.28
N GLN A 332 30.30 2.32 -15.39
CA GLN A 332 29.14 2.18 -16.27
C GLN A 332 28.20 1.04 -15.87
N GLN A 333 28.73 0.05 -15.14
CA GLN A 333 27.98 -1.09 -14.64
C GLN A 333 28.49 -1.48 -13.26
N THR A 334 27.62 -2.00 -12.39
CA THR A 334 28.00 -2.53 -11.08
C THR A 334 27.01 -3.60 -10.62
N THR A 335 27.22 -4.16 -9.44
CA THR A 335 26.30 -5.07 -8.76
C THR A 335 25.89 -4.52 -7.40
N VAL A 336 24.70 -4.88 -6.94
CA VAL A 336 24.34 -4.73 -5.52
C VAL A 336 25.32 -5.53 -4.67
N ARG A 337 25.80 -4.91 -3.58
CA ARG A 337 26.66 -5.51 -2.56
C ARG A 337 25.89 -5.61 -1.25
N LEU A 338 26.25 -6.55 -0.37
CA LEU A 338 25.56 -6.64 0.92
C LEU A 338 25.88 -5.43 1.80
N LEU A 339 27.12 -4.92 1.73
CA LEU A 339 27.54 -3.67 2.36
C LEU A 339 26.63 -2.48 2.01
N ASP A 340 26.00 -2.46 0.82
CA ASP A 340 25.14 -1.36 0.39
C ASP A 340 23.86 -1.25 1.25
N PHE A 341 23.45 -2.31 1.95
CA PHE A 341 22.26 -2.32 2.82
C PHE A 341 22.42 -1.43 4.07
N SER A 342 23.64 -1.05 4.44
CA SER A 342 23.85 -0.01 5.46
C SER A 342 23.21 1.33 5.06
N ASN A 343 23.08 1.60 3.76
CA ASN A 343 22.52 2.85 3.25
C ASN A 343 20.99 2.92 3.29
N ILE A 344 20.30 1.82 3.59
CA ILE A 344 18.82 1.81 3.67
C ILE A 344 18.29 2.07 5.07
N ILE A 345 19.16 2.26 6.07
CA ILE A 345 18.78 2.56 7.47
C ILE A 345 17.78 3.73 7.53
N GLN A 346 18.07 4.83 6.82
CA GLN A 346 17.20 6.02 6.81
C GLN A 346 15.84 5.76 6.16
N ALA A 347 15.77 4.82 5.20
CA ALA A 347 14.50 4.41 4.61
C ALA A 347 13.67 3.55 5.57
N ILE A 348 14.32 2.73 6.41
CA ILE A 348 13.66 1.92 7.45
C ILE A 348 13.13 2.83 8.56
N THR A 349 13.98 3.67 9.14
CA THR A 349 13.60 4.53 10.29
C THR A 349 12.46 5.49 9.95
N GLY A 350 12.39 5.98 8.70
CA GLY A 350 11.28 6.82 8.24
C GLY A 350 9.97 6.08 7.91
N LYS A 351 9.90 4.76 8.12
CA LYS A 351 8.74 3.90 7.76
C LYS A 351 8.30 2.96 8.89
N VAL A 352 9.03 2.94 9.99
CA VAL A 352 8.76 2.10 11.16
C VAL A 352 8.51 3.01 12.36
N GLU A 353 7.44 2.73 13.10
CA GLU A 353 7.18 3.34 14.40
C GLU A 353 7.74 2.42 15.48
N LEU A 354 8.43 2.98 16.47
CA LEU A 354 9.07 2.22 17.53
C LEU A 354 8.18 2.17 18.77
N VAL A 355 8.24 1.06 19.49
CA VAL A 355 7.73 1.02 20.87
C VAL A 355 8.75 1.65 21.82
N TYR A 356 8.38 1.81 23.09
CA TYR A 356 9.23 2.44 24.10
C TYR A 356 10.63 1.81 24.21
N GLU A 357 10.70 0.48 24.17
CA GLU A 357 11.96 -0.28 24.19
C GLU A 357 12.83 0.01 22.96
N GLY A 358 12.22 0.16 21.78
CA GLY A 358 12.91 0.52 20.54
C GLY A 358 13.43 1.96 20.56
N GLU A 359 12.66 2.90 21.10
CA GLU A 359 13.08 4.30 21.30
C GLU A 359 14.28 4.42 22.26
N GLN A 360 14.36 3.56 23.27
CA GLN A 360 15.52 3.52 24.18
C GLN A 360 16.79 3.02 23.50
N LEU A 361 16.66 2.04 22.58
CA LEU A 361 17.78 1.52 21.81
C LEU A 361 18.25 2.54 20.77
N GLY A 362 17.30 3.23 20.14
CA GLY A 362 17.56 4.22 19.09
C GLY A 362 17.22 3.67 17.71
N ALA A 363 16.61 4.51 16.88
CA ALA A 363 16.04 4.09 15.60
C ALA A 363 17.05 3.48 14.63
N ASP A 364 18.26 4.04 14.53
CA ASP A 364 19.30 3.53 13.65
C ASP A 364 19.79 2.14 14.10
N GLU A 365 19.92 1.91 15.41
CA GLU A 365 20.31 0.62 15.96
C GLU A 365 19.21 -0.43 15.77
N VAL A 366 17.94 -0.06 15.96
CA VAL A 366 16.80 -0.94 15.64
C VAL A 366 16.81 -1.31 14.15
N ALA A 367 16.98 -0.34 13.25
CA ALA A 367 17.04 -0.60 11.81
C ALA A 367 18.20 -1.53 11.44
N MET A 368 19.38 -1.34 12.05
CA MET A 368 20.52 -2.23 11.83
C MET A 368 20.25 -3.65 12.34
N ASN A 369 19.61 -3.78 13.51
CA ASN A 369 19.21 -5.09 14.04
C ASN A 369 18.21 -5.81 13.13
N LEU A 370 17.29 -5.08 12.48
CA LEU A 370 16.38 -5.65 11.49
C LEU A 370 17.13 -6.17 10.26
N ILE A 371 18.12 -5.42 9.76
CA ILE A 371 18.99 -5.85 8.66
C ILE A 371 19.80 -7.09 9.06
N ASP A 372 20.43 -7.07 10.23
CA ASP A 372 21.24 -8.18 10.73
C ASP A 372 20.40 -9.44 10.95
N GLN A 373 19.16 -9.30 11.44
CA GLN A 373 18.24 -10.42 11.58
C GLN A 373 17.79 -10.98 10.23
N ALA A 374 17.53 -10.12 9.24
CA ALA A 374 17.19 -10.54 7.89
C ALA A 374 18.36 -11.25 7.19
N ILE A 375 19.58 -10.73 7.35
CA ILE A 375 20.82 -11.38 6.89
C ILE A 375 20.96 -12.77 7.50
N LYS A 376 20.73 -12.89 8.82
CA LYS A 376 20.80 -14.17 9.52
C LYS A 376 19.80 -15.18 8.97
N ASN A 377 18.54 -14.79 8.81
CA ASN A 377 17.49 -15.68 8.29
C ASN A 377 17.82 -16.13 6.86
N THR A 378 18.26 -15.19 6.03
CA THR A 378 18.67 -15.45 4.63
C THR A 378 19.87 -16.40 4.59
N PHE A 379 20.90 -16.16 5.39
CA PHE A 379 22.07 -17.04 5.53
C PHE A 379 21.68 -18.46 5.98
N GLU A 380 20.88 -18.60 7.04
CA GLU A 380 20.46 -19.90 7.58
C GLU A 380 19.53 -20.68 6.63
N SER A 381 18.93 -20.02 5.64
CA SER A 381 18.11 -20.67 4.61
C SER A 381 18.94 -21.28 3.48
N LEU A 382 20.17 -20.82 3.27
CA LEU A 382 21.04 -21.20 2.16
C LEU A 382 22.25 -22.02 2.61
N PHE A 383 22.78 -21.73 3.78
CA PHE A 383 24.03 -22.30 4.28
C PHE A 383 23.82 -23.07 5.60
N PRO A 384 24.72 -23.99 5.96
CA PRO A 384 24.65 -24.72 7.23
C PRO A 384 24.51 -23.79 8.44
N LYS A 385 23.53 -24.08 9.31
CA LYS A 385 23.34 -23.30 10.53
C LYS A 385 24.57 -23.37 11.44
N ILE A 386 24.86 -22.26 12.10
CA ILE A 386 25.95 -22.19 13.07
C ILE A 386 25.42 -22.67 14.42
N GLU A 387 25.90 -23.83 14.86
CA GLU A 387 25.53 -24.36 16.17
C GLU A 387 26.13 -23.52 17.31
N LYS A 388 25.34 -23.31 18.38
CA LYS A 388 25.80 -22.56 19.56
C LYS A 388 26.83 -23.34 20.41
N LEU A 389 26.88 -24.67 20.25
CA LEU A 389 27.74 -25.57 21.00
C LEU A 389 28.40 -26.55 20.03
N GLU A 390 29.64 -26.28 19.64
CA GLU A 390 30.41 -27.21 18.82
C GLU A 390 30.97 -28.33 19.72
N LYS A 391 30.73 -29.59 19.35
CA LYS A 391 31.47 -30.71 19.94
C LYS A 391 32.92 -30.60 19.44
N LYS A 392 33.90 -30.72 20.34
CA LYS A 392 35.34 -30.56 20.07
C LYS A 392 35.92 -31.44 18.93
N GLU A 393 35.15 -32.36 18.37
CA GLU A 393 35.58 -33.33 17.35
C GLU A 393 34.80 -33.22 16.03
N GLU A 394 33.80 -32.33 15.91
CA GLU A 394 33.05 -32.08 14.66
C GLU A 394 33.68 -30.91 13.90
N THR A 395 34.09 -31.15 12.65
CA THR A 395 34.60 -30.10 11.74
C THR A 395 33.44 -29.27 11.22
N SER A 396 33.50 -27.96 11.40
CA SER A 396 32.53 -27.01 10.86
C SER A 396 32.83 -26.73 9.38
N PRO A 397 31.80 -26.54 8.53
CA PRO A 397 31.98 -26.06 7.16
C PRO A 397 32.72 -24.71 7.07
N TYR A 398 32.83 -23.98 8.18
CA TYR A 398 33.44 -22.65 8.25
C TYR A 398 34.85 -22.65 8.87
N ASP A 399 35.40 -23.81 9.26
CA ASP A 399 36.69 -23.89 9.98
C ASP A 399 37.86 -23.30 9.19
N GLU A 400 37.92 -23.54 7.88
CA GLU A 400 38.97 -22.96 7.03
C GLU A 400 38.85 -21.43 6.96
N LEU A 401 37.62 -20.91 6.97
CA LEU A 401 37.37 -19.47 6.96
C LEU A 401 37.76 -18.83 8.29
N PHE A 402 37.47 -19.47 9.41
CA PHE A 402 37.94 -19.01 10.73
C PHE A 402 39.46 -19.00 10.82
N THR A 403 40.11 -20.06 10.32
CA THR A 403 41.57 -20.14 10.27
C THR A 403 42.15 -19.00 9.43
N TRP A 404 41.54 -18.70 8.29
CA TRP A 404 41.97 -17.60 7.42
C TRP A 404 41.88 -16.24 8.13
N PHE A 405 40.76 -15.94 8.81
CA PHE A 405 40.62 -14.69 9.56
C PHE A 405 41.57 -14.58 10.76
N PHE A 406 41.91 -15.70 11.39
CA PHE A 406 42.91 -15.74 12.45
C PHE A 406 44.33 -15.42 11.93
N GLU A 407 44.68 -15.86 10.71
CA GLU A 407 45.99 -15.61 10.10
C GLU A 407 46.13 -14.20 9.49
N TYR A 408 45.04 -13.65 8.93
CA TYR A 408 45.06 -12.37 8.19
C TYR A 408 44.73 -11.13 9.05
N ASP A 409 44.43 -11.31 10.34
CA ASP A 409 44.01 -10.31 11.35
C ASP A 409 42.70 -9.58 11.02
N ALA A 410 42.61 -8.88 9.89
CA ALA A 410 41.42 -8.11 9.51
C ALA A 410 41.27 -7.90 7.99
N VAL A 411 40.04 -7.67 7.54
CA VAL A 411 39.69 -7.26 6.18
C VAL A 411 38.81 -6.02 6.23
N ASP A 412 39.20 -4.99 5.48
CA ASP A 412 38.44 -3.75 5.38
C ASP A 412 37.62 -3.73 4.08
N PHE A 413 36.31 -3.58 4.23
CA PHE A 413 35.36 -3.40 3.14
C PHE A 413 35.00 -1.92 3.05
N SER A 414 35.44 -1.23 2.00
CA SER A 414 35.08 0.17 1.79
C SER A 414 33.74 0.32 1.06
N THR A 415 32.91 1.23 1.54
CA THR A 415 31.64 1.60 0.88
C THR A 415 31.85 2.25 -0.48
N ASP A 416 33.00 2.92 -0.67
CA ASP A 416 33.32 3.67 -1.87
C ASP A 416 34.20 2.88 -2.84
N ALA A 417 34.55 1.62 -2.52
CA ALA A 417 35.37 0.78 -3.40
C ALA A 417 34.74 0.62 -4.79
N ASP A 418 35.55 0.73 -5.84
CA ASP A 418 35.15 0.33 -7.19
C ASP A 418 34.95 -1.20 -7.27
N ASN A 419 34.47 -1.67 -8.42
CA ASN A 419 34.18 -3.08 -8.65
C ASN A 419 35.45 -3.96 -8.61
N GLU A 420 36.61 -3.43 -9.00
CA GLU A 420 37.86 -4.18 -9.03
C GLU A 420 38.35 -4.43 -7.60
N ILE A 421 38.47 -3.36 -6.80
CA ILE A 421 38.86 -3.43 -5.39
C ILE A 421 37.89 -4.31 -4.60
N TYR A 422 36.59 -4.19 -4.85
CA TYR A 422 35.58 -5.02 -4.22
C TYR A 422 35.78 -6.52 -4.50
N LYS A 423 35.95 -6.89 -5.78
CA LYS A 423 36.16 -8.29 -6.17
C LYS A 423 37.49 -8.83 -5.64
N GLU A 424 38.57 -8.07 -5.76
CA GLU A 424 39.87 -8.45 -5.23
C GLU A 424 39.84 -8.69 -3.72
N THR A 425 39.09 -7.86 -2.97
CA THR A 425 38.97 -8.01 -1.52
C THR A 425 38.29 -9.33 -1.15
N LEU A 426 37.23 -9.71 -1.86
CA LEU A 426 36.54 -10.98 -1.64
C LEU A 426 37.34 -12.19 -2.15
N ASP A 427 38.03 -12.07 -3.28
CA ASP A 427 38.79 -13.16 -3.88
C ASP A 427 40.07 -13.51 -3.11
N LYS A 428 40.58 -12.57 -2.28
CA LYS A 428 41.65 -12.84 -1.30
C LYS A 428 41.23 -13.84 -0.21
N ILE A 429 39.94 -13.92 0.09
CA ILE A 429 39.39 -14.81 1.12
C ILE A 429 39.09 -16.18 0.49
N THR A 430 40.14 -16.94 0.20
CA THR A 430 40.06 -18.17 -0.60
C THR A 430 39.07 -19.23 -0.08
N PRO A 431 38.84 -19.42 1.24
CA PRO A 431 37.86 -20.41 1.72
C PRO A 431 36.42 -20.13 1.29
N LEU A 432 36.05 -18.87 0.98
CA LEU A 432 34.68 -18.54 0.55
C LEU A 432 34.28 -19.23 -0.74
N ASN A 433 35.22 -19.39 -1.68
CA ASN A 433 34.95 -20.09 -2.94
C ASN A 433 34.60 -21.55 -2.71
N GLN A 434 35.24 -22.21 -1.74
CA GLN A 434 34.98 -23.61 -1.42
C GLN A 434 33.59 -23.78 -0.80
N ILE A 435 33.28 -22.99 0.23
CA ILE A 435 31.97 -23.00 0.90
C ILE A 435 30.85 -22.75 -0.11
N LEU A 436 31.05 -21.78 -1.02
CA LEU A 436 30.07 -21.46 -2.05
C LEU A 436 29.85 -22.66 -3.00
N VAL A 437 30.92 -23.25 -3.55
CA VAL A 437 30.81 -24.40 -4.47
C VAL A 437 30.16 -25.62 -3.81
N GLU A 438 30.43 -25.87 -2.53
CA GLU A 438 29.90 -27.02 -1.79
C GLU A 438 28.41 -26.90 -1.47
N HIS A 439 27.93 -25.69 -1.18
CA HIS A 439 26.56 -25.48 -0.68
C HIS A 439 25.62 -24.82 -1.69
N LEU A 440 26.13 -24.03 -2.64
CA LEU A 440 25.31 -23.25 -3.55
C LEU A 440 25.98 -23.04 -4.92
N ASN A 441 25.48 -23.73 -5.93
CA ASN A 441 25.89 -23.50 -7.31
C ASN A 441 25.27 -22.20 -7.85
N SER A 442 25.99 -21.09 -7.73
CA SER A 442 25.55 -19.75 -8.12
C SER A 442 26.20 -19.29 -9.42
N SER A 443 25.61 -18.29 -10.08
CA SER A 443 26.25 -17.63 -11.22
C SER A 443 27.48 -16.84 -10.77
N GLU A 444 28.40 -16.53 -11.70
CA GLU A 444 29.58 -15.71 -11.39
C GLU A 444 29.18 -14.33 -10.81
N ASN A 445 28.10 -13.73 -11.33
CA ASN A 445 27.61 -12.44 -10.86
C ASN A 445 27.00 -12.51 -9.45
N ASP A 446 26.26 -13.58 -9.13
CA ASP A 446 25.68 -13.73 -7.79
C ASP A 446 26.74 -14.14 -6.74
N SER A 447 27.83 -14.78 -7.18
CA SER A 447 28.84 -15.36 -6.29
C SER A 447 29.40 -14.36 -5.28
N TYR A 448 29.65 -13.10 -5.71
CA TYR A 448 30.20 -12.07 -4.84
C TYR A 448 29.23 -11.62 -3.75
N PHE A 449 27.94 -11.53 -4.05
CA PHE A 449 26.92 -11.24 -3.04
C PHE A 449 26.83 -12.37 -2.01
N TYR A 450 26.86 -13.63 -2.46
CA TYR A 450 26.86 -14.77 -1.54
C TYR A 450 28.12 -14.87 -0.69
N LYS A 451 29.30 -14.50 -1.22
CA LYS A 451 30.54 -14.41 -0.45
C LYS A 451 30.40 -13.42 0.71
N GLU A 452 29.84 -12.23 0.47
CA GLU A 452 29.50 -11.30 1.56
C GLU A 452 28.45 -11.90 2.51
N LEU A 453 27.38 -12.52 1.99
CA LEU A 453 26.36 -13.12 2.85
C LEU A 453 26.92 -14.15 3.83
N ILE A 454 27.93 -14.94 3.42
CA ILE A 454 28.63 -15.87 4.32
C ILE A 454 29.35 -15.10 5.43
N ILE A 455 30.16 -14.09 5.08
CA ILE A 455 30.92 -13.30 6.05
C ILE A 455 29.98 -12.60 7.04
N TRP A 456 28.95 -11.91 6.55
CA TRP A 456 28.00 -11.19 7.40
C TRP A 456 27.14 -12.18 8.20
N GLY A 457 26.78 -13.34 7.65
CA GLY A 457 26.13 -14.44 8.38
C GLY A 457 26.94 -14.89 9.60
N LEU A 458 28.26 -14.97 9.48
CA LEU A 458 29.17 -15.26 10.59
C LEU A 458 29.27 -14.09 11.58
N VAL A 459 29.25 -12.84 11.11
CA VAL A 459 29.23 -11.64 11.96
C VAL A 459 27.98 -11.61 12.83
N VAL A 460 26.78 -11.73 12.24
CA VAL A 460 25.51 -11.68 12.97
C VAL A 460 25.32 -12.89 13.89
N SER A 461 26.03 -13.99 13.59
CA SER A 461 26.11 -15.17 14.44
C SER A 461 27.22 -15.09 15.51
N LYS A 462 27.89 -13.94 15.61
CA LYS A 462 28.96 -13.64 16.58
C LYS A 462 30.14 -14.61 16.49
N LYS A 463 30.47 -15.07 15.27
CA LYS A 463 31.67 -15.86 14.95
C LYS A 463 32.79 -15.00 14.36
N LEU A 464 32.44 -13.87 13.77
CA LEU A 464 33.38 -12.80 13.39
C LEU A 464 32.95 -11.49 14.05
N SER A 465 33.89 -10.56 14.16
CA SER A 465 33.66 -9.21 14.66
C SER A 465 33.52 -8.22 13.50
N ARG A 466 32.66 -7.23 13.65
CA ARG A 466 32.45 -6.12 12.72
C ARG A 466 32.66 -4.80 13.45
N THR A 467 33.52 -3.94 12.91
CA THR A 467 33.74 -2.57 13.42
C THR A 467 33.48 -1.57 12.30
N ASP A 468 32.64 -0.58 12.54
CA ASP A 468 32.38 0.48 11.56
C ASP A 468 33.60 1.41 11.42
N LEU A 469 33.94 1.73 10.18
CA LEU A 469 34.98 2.70 9.81
C LEU A 469 34.30 3.98 9.28
N GLU A 470 35.08 5.04 9.05
CA GLU A 470 34.56 6.29 8.47
C GLU A 470 33.94 6.06 7.07
N THR A 471 34.52 5.14 6.28
CA THR A 471 34.11 4.82 4.90
C THR A 471 34.13 3.31 4.64
N GLY A 472 33.49 2.52 5.51
CA GLY A 472 33.49 1.07 5.38
C GLY A 472 33.23 0.30 6.67
N GLN A 473 33.51 -0.99 6.61
CA GLN A 473 33.45 -1.91 7.75
C GLN A 473 34.70 -2.78 7.80
N ARG A 474 35.26 -2.95 8.99
CA ARG A 474 36.35 -3.90 9.26
C ARG A 474 35.78 -5.18 9.82
N ILE A 475 36.14 -6.30 9.20
CA ILE A 475 35.84 -7.65 9.68
C ILE A 475 37.11 -8.32 10.19
N ASN A 476 37.07 -8.87 11.39
CA ASN A 476 38.19 -9.59 11.99
C ASN A 476 37.73 -10.77 12.85
N ASP A 477 38.69 -11.61 13.25
CA ASP A 477 38.45 -12.63 14.27
C ASP A 477 38.02 -12.00 15.61
N LEU A 478 37.23 -12.74 16.39
CA LEU A 478 36.70 -12.28 17.68
C LEU A 478 37.81 -11.92 18.69
N TYR A 479 38.98 -12.56 18.60
CA TYR A 479 40.08 -12.38 19.55
C TYR A 479 41.12 -11.34 19.10
N GLY A 480 41.18 -11.00 17.80
CA GLY A 480 42.10 -9.99 17.26
C GLY A 480 41.86 -8.58 17.84
N GLY A 481 40.61 -8.23 18.11
CA GLY A 481 40.25 -6.94 18.73
C GLY A 481 40.78 -6.74 20.15
N TYR A 482 40.99 -7.82 20.91
CA TYR A 482 41.50 -7.75 22.29
C TYR A 482 43.00 -7.45 22.38
N LEU A 483 43.77 -7.78 21.33
CA LEU A 483 45.22 -7.61 21.31
C LEU A 483 45.65 -6.22 20.82
N ASN A 484 44.82 -5.55 20.02
CA ASN A 484 45.11 -4.21 19.49
C ASN A 484 44.85 -3.06 20.50
N GLY A 485 44.33 -3.38 21.69
CA GLY A 485 44.08 -2.42 22.79
C GLY A 485 45.06 -2.51 23.96
N LEU A 486 46.17 -3.24 23.84
CA LEU A 486 47.21 -3.41 24.85
C LEU A 486 48.48 -2.62 24.56
#